data_AF-A0A831UE46-F1
#
_entry.id   AF-A0A831UE46-F1
#
_cell.length_a   1.000
_cell.length_b   1.000
_cell.length_c   1.000
_cell.angle_alpha   90.00
_cell.angle_beta   90.00
_cell.angle_gamma   90.00
#
_symmetry.space_group_name_H-M   'P 1'
#
loop_
_entity.id
_entity.type
_entity.pdbx_description
1 polymer ?
#
loop_
_entity_poly.entity_id
_entity_poly.type
_entity_poly.pdbx_seq_one_letter_code
_entity_poly.pdbx_strand_id
1 'polypeptide(L)' 'TRIEQLVQGVGADKRFVYYLMGATGIVVVPLTGFYSDHEGFRVTLLEHDDAKRAWIFSTLRESIDAYVAS' A
#
# COMPACT_ATOMS: atom_id res chain seq x y z
N THR A 1 -5.70 -11.69 -12.74
CA THR A 1 -6.60 -11.80 -11.58
C THR A 1 -7.54 -10.61 -11.56
N ARG A 2 -8.57 -10.57 -10.70
CA ARG A 2 -9.47 -9.39 -10.57
C ARG A 2 -8.68 -8.10 -10.26
N ILE A 3 -7.58 -8.20 -9.52
CA ILE A 3 -6.73 -7.05 -9.20
C ILE A 3 -6.03 -6.48 -10.44
N GLU A 4 -5.50 -7.32 -11.34
CA GLU A 4 -4.89 -6.86 -12.60
C GLU A 4 -5.82 -5.98 -13.44
N GLN A 5 -7.12 -6.29 -13.44
CA GLN A 5 -8.12 -5.50 -14.14
C GLN A 5 -8.37 -4.13 -13.48
N LEU A 6 -8.24 -4.05 -12.15
CA LEU A 6 -8.44 -2.81 -11.39
C LEU A 6 -7.24 -1.86 -11.44
N VAL A 7 -6.04 -2.40 -11.65
CA VAL A 7 -4.78 -1.64 -11.67
C VAL A 7 -4.28 -1.34 -13.08
N GLN A 8 -5.06 -1.66 -14.11
CA GLN A 8 -4.71 -1.35 -15.48
C GLN A 8 -4.72 0.17 -15.71
N GLY A 9 -3.58 0.73 -16.10
CA GLY A 9 -3.45 2.16 -16.45
C GLY A 9 -3.47 3.13 -15.28
N VAL A 10 -3.34 2.66 -14.03
CA VAL A 10 -3.23 3.53 -12.84
C VAL A 10 -1.78 3.81 -12.47
N GLY A 11 -1.54 4.89 -11.70
CA GLY A 11 -0.24 5.24 -11.13
C GLY A 11 0.35 4.14 -10.23
N ALA A 12 1.66 4.18 -10.01
CA ALA A 12 2.35 3.11 -9.27
C ALA A 12 1.84 3.03 -7.82
N ASP A 13 1.54 4.17 -7.22
CA ASP A 13 0.98 4.25 -5.87
C ASP A 13 -0.36 3.53 -5.72
N LYS A 14 -1.32 3.77 -6.62
CA LYS A 14 -2.63 3.15 -6.59
C LYS A 14 -2.52 1.65 -6.82
N ARG A 15 -1.68 1.23 -7.78
CA ARG A 15 -1.40 -0.19 -8.03
C ARG A 15 -0.80 -0.87 -6.81
N PHE A 16 0.22 -0.26 -6.20
CA PHE A 16 0.85 -0.76 -4.97
C PHE A 16 -0.18 -0.99 -3.87
N VAL A 17 -1.07 -0.02 -3.60
CA VAL A 17 -2.08 -0.14 -2.54
C VAL A 17 -3.03 -1.33 -2.78
N TYR A 18 -3.44 -1.58 -4.03
CA TYR A 18 -4.29 -2.75 -4.34
C TYR A 18 -3.56 -4.07 -4.15
N TYR A 19 -2.28 -4.16 -4.54
CA TYR A 19 -1.49 -5.37 -4.30
C TYR A 19 -1.21 -5.60 -2.83
N LEU A 20 -0.83 -4.56 -2.08
CA LEU A 20 -0.63 -4.62 -0.64
C LEU A 20 -1.88 -5.16 0.07
N MET A 21 -3.05 -4.59 -0.23
CA MET A 21 -4.31 -5.04 0.36
C MET A 21 -4.60 -6.51 -0.01
N GLY A 22 -4.42 -6.88 -1.28
CA GLY A 22 -4.67 -8.24 -1.75
C GLY A 22 -3.73 -9.31 -1.15
N ALA A 23 -2.48 -8.95 -0.88
CA ALA A 23 -1.46 -9.86 -0.37
C ALA A 23 -1.41 -9.92 1.16
N THR A 24 -1.67 -8.80 1.84
CA THR A 24 -1.41 -8.66 3.29
C THR A 24 -2.65 -8.34 4.11
N GLY A 25 -3.72 -7.84 3.48
CA GLY A 25 -4.89 -7.30 4.18
C GLY A 25 -4.69 -5.90 4.76
N ILE A 26 -3.52 -5.28 4.59
CA ILE A 26 -3.26 -3.89 5.03
C ILE A 26 -3.94 -2.91 4.08
N VAL A 27 -4.74 -2.00 4.62
CA VAL A 27 -5.46 -0.97 3.86
C VAL A 27 -4.83 0.40 4.10
N VAL A 28 -4.34 1.02 3.03
CA VAL A 28 -3.82 2.39 3.01
C VAL A 28 -4.49 3.18 1.88
N VAL A 29 -4.26 4.49 1.81
CA VAL A 29 -4.87 5.35 0.77
C VAL A 29 -3.78 5.91 -0.14
N PRO A 30 -3.84 5.72 -1.47
CA PRO A 30 -2.83 6.23 -2.40
C PRO A 30 -2.87 7.77 -2.48
N LEU A 31 -1.71 8.39 -2.69
CA LEU A 31 -1.58 9.85 -2.80
C LEU A 31 -2.13 10.42 -4.10
N THR A 32 -2.31 9.63 -5.16
CA THR A 32 -3.02 10.00 -6.40
C THR A 32 -4.46 10.48 -6.14
N GLY A 33 -5.05 10.12 -4.99
CA GLY A 33 -6.34 10.66 -4.53
C GLY A 33 -6.26 12.02 -3.83
N PHE A 34 -5.07 12.58 -3.68
CA PHE A 34 -4.77 13.84 -3.02
C PHE A 34 -4.16 14.82 -4.02
N TYR A 35 -4.19 16.11 -3.71
CA TYR A 35 -3.55 17.15 -4.52
C TYR A 35 -2.03 17.12 -4.29
N SER A 36 -1.37 16.09 -4.82
CA SER A 36 0.04 15.78 -4.63
C SER A 36 0.64 15.24 -5.93
N ASP A 37 1.81 15.77 -6.32
CA ASP A 37 2.58 15.26 -7.46
C ASP A 37 3.47 14.06 -7.06
N HIS A 38 3.55 13.72 -5.78
CA HIS A 38 4.32 12.58 -5.28
C HIS A 38 3.51 11.29 -5.28
N GLU A 39 4.14 10.22 -5.77
CA GLU A 39 3.65 8.85 -5.57
C GLU A 39 3.89 8.42 -4.10
N GLY A 40 2.86 7.86 -3.47
CA GLY A 40 2.96 7.38 -2.11
C GLY A 40 1.60 6.99 -1.55
N PHE A 41 1.51 6.81 -0.24
CA PHE A 41 0.25 6.51 0.42
C PHE A 41 0.23 7.05 1.85
N ARG A 42 -0.98 7.25 2.38
CA ARG A 42 -1.21 7.61 3.78
C ARG A 42 -1.55 6.37 4.60
N VAL A 43 -0.87 6.21 5.74
CA VAL A 43 -1.16 5.22 6.78
C VAL A 43 -1.71 5.91 8.04
N THR A 44 -2.47 5.19 8.86
CA THR A 44 -2.94 5.69 10.16
C THR A 44 -2.06 5.15 11.29
N LEU A 45 -1.91 5.93 12.37
CA LEU A 45 -1.17 5.53 13.58
C LEU A 45 -2.11 5.09 14.71
N LEU A 46 -3.35 4.73 14.38
CA LEU A 46 -4.42 4.45 15.36
C LEU A 46 -4.44 2.99 15.86
N GLU A 47 -3.51 2.15 15.41
CA GLU A 47 -3.37 0.79 15.93
C GLU A 47 -2.69 0.83 17.30
N HIS A 48 -3.40 0.37 18.34
CA HIS A 48 -2.95 0.42 19.73
C HIS A 48 -2.30 -0.89 20.18
N ASP A 49 -2.54 -1.99 19.46
CA ASP A 49 -1.81 -3.23 19.69
C ASP A 49 -0.39 -3.10 19.13
N ASP A 50 0.62 -3.11 20.01
CA ASP A 50 2.01 -2.92 19.64
C ASP A 50 2.55 -4.02 18.73
N ALA A 51 2.13 -5.27 18.93
CA ALA A 51 2.58 -6.38 18.09
C ALA A 51 2.00 -6.24 16.68
N LYS A 52 0.71 -5.89 16.59
CA LYS A 52 0.06 -5.65 15.30
C LYS A 52 0.61 -4.42 14.60
N ARG A 53 0.87 -3.33 15.33
CA ARG A 53 1.51 -2.12 14.80
C ARG A 53 2.91 -2.43 14.25
N ALA A 54 3.73 -3.16 14.99
CA ALA A 54 5.06 -3.58 14.54
C ALA A 54 5.00 -4.46 13.29
N TRP A 55 4.04 -5.39 13.24
CA TRP A 55 3.78 -6.22 12.07
C TRP A 55 3.38 -5.36 10.85
N ILE A 56 2.43 -4.44 11.00
CA ILE A 56 1.99 -3.55 9.90
C ILE A 56 3.19 -2.81 9.29
N PHE A 57 4.03 -2.17 10.11
CA PHE A 57 5.16 -1.39 9.59
C PHE A 57 6.27 -2.25 8.98
N SER A 58 6.52 -3.43 9.54
CA SER A 58 7.51 -4.37 8.98
C SER A 58 7.04 -4.91 7.63
N THR A 59 5.77 -5.33 7.55
CA THR A 59 5.15 -5.81 6.30
C THR A 59 5.06 -4.71 5.26
N LEU A 60 4.78 -3.45 5.64
CA LEU A 60 4.81 -2.31 4.72
C LEU A 60 6.20 -2.16 4.08
N ARG A 61 7.27 -2.17 4.89
CA ARG A 61 8.65 -2.09 4.38
C ARG A 61 8.94 -3.21 3.40
N GLU A 62 8.72 -4.46 3.81
CA GLU A 62 8.99 -5.64 2.97
C GLU A 62 8.20 -5.60 1.66
N SER A 63 6.94 -5.16 1.71
CA SER A 63 6.09 -5.04 0.52
C SER A 63 6.57 -3.95 -0.43
N ILE A 64 7.07 -2.81 0.10
CA ILE A 64 7.67 -1.75 -0.72
C ILE A 64 8.92 -2.28 -1.41
N ASP A 65 9.83 -2.91 -0.66
CA ASP A 65 11.07 -3.46 -1.19
C ASP A 65 10.78 -4.49 -2.30
N ALA A 66 9.80 -5.39 -2.09
CA ALA A 66 9.37 -6.37 -3.08
C ALA A 66 8.75 -5.73 -4.33
N TYR A 67 7.93 -4.68 -4.16
CA TYR A 67 7.27 -4.01 -5.29
C TYR A 67 8.26 -3.22 -6.16
N VAL A 68 9.21 -2.52 -5.53
CA VAL A 68 10.24 -1.76 -6.27
C VAL A 68 11.19 -2.69 -7.03
N ALA A 69 11.38 -3.92 -6.57
CA ALA A 69 12.19 -4.92 -7.25
C ALA A 69 11.46 -5.71 -8.36
N SER A 70 10.16 -5.47 -8.58
CA SER A 70 9.30 -6.23 -9.52
C SER A 70 9.17 -5.64 -10.92
#